data_AF-A0AA44QBG2-F1
#
_entry.id   AF-A0AA44QBG2-F1
#
_cell.length_a   1.000
_cell.length_b   1.000
_cell.length_c   1.000
_cell.angle_alpha   90.00
_cell.angle_beta   90.00
_cell.angle_gamma   90.00
#
_symmetry.space_group_name_H-M   'P 1'
#
loop_
_entity.id
_entity.type
_entity.pdbx_description
1 polymer ?
#
loop_
_entity_poly.entity_id
_entity_poly.type
_entity_poly.pdbx_seq_one_letter_code
_entity_poly.pdbx_strand_id
1 'polypeptide(L)'
;MNGFPNKRDFYYIVGFLVALLIFVIAGRLADNTEVVAYVGFAGTIVSILLAVIAIIYSFYQSSTYENANSKLDNSANKIQEATTKLSNVSEIESMMREFKKEVISLKGSMEDLKSSVGRVDDGVSSMKVSFERGFQFTPNTENEFQMTYQKDYLEKFVGNSSKISLFFLLLARNYSNANKPVNLIEWTTKYCEFVLGTDSPDKSTITQYMFTGFGMMAVCTQMKLFSWENKKNGNVLVLNFNATLNEVIQNQEDIITQNNEHELYALLKEIKSSI
;
A
#
# COMPACT_ATOMS: atom_id res chain seq x y z
N MET A 1 24.83 -70.76 41.33
CA MET A 1 24.27 -71.66 40.30
C MET A 1 22.76 -71.62 40.45
N ASN A 2 21.91 -71.34 39.48
CA ASN A 2 21.96 -70.66 38.19
C ASN A 2 20.52 -70.17 37.96
N GLY A 3 20.38 -69.08 37.20
CA GLY A 3 19.17 -68.31 36.91
C GLY A 3 17.82 -69.00 37.14
N PHE A 4 16.94 -68.30 37.86
CA PHE A 4 15.49 -68.51 37.79
C PHE A 4 15.09 -68.76 36.33
N PRO A 5 14.32 -69.80 36.00
CA PRO A 5 13.96 -70.09 34.63
C PRO A 5 13.30 -68.86 34.02
N ASN A 6 13.71 -68.52 32.79
CA ASN A 6 13.08 -67.43 32.06
C ASN A 6 11.57 -67.69 32.00
N LYS A 7 10.71 -66.67 31.97
CA LYS A 7 9.25 -66.84 32.08
C LYS A 7 8.70 -67.91 31.12
N ARG A 8 9.33 -68.08 29.96
CA ARG A 8 9.05 -69.14 28.98
C ARG A 8 9.32 -70.55 29.51
N ASP A 9 10.46 -70.78 30.17
CA ASP A 9 10.86 -72.08 30.71
C ASP A 9 9.94 -72.51 31.86
N PHE A 10 9.43 -71.55 32.65
CA PHE A 10 8.42 -71.82 33.65
C PHE A 10 7.11 -72.36 33.04
N TYR A 11 6.64 -71.77 31.92
CA TYR A 11 5.47 -72.29 31.21
C TYR A 11 5.70 -73.70 30.65
N TYR A 12 6.89 -74.00 30.12
CA TYR A 12 7.21 -75.34 29.61
C TYR A 12 7.26 -76.37 30.74
N ILE A 13 7.86 -76.04 31.88
CA ILE A 13 7.92 -76.94 33.05
C ILE A 13 6.52 -77.20 33.62
N VAL A 14 5.70 -76.16 33.79
CA VAL A 14 4.32 -76.31 34.26
C VAL A 14 3.48 -77.12 33.27
N GLY A 15 3.60 -76.84 31.97
CA GLY A 15 2.90 -77.60 30.93
C GLY A 15 3.25 -79.08 30.94
N PHE A 16 4.53 -79.41 31.08
CA PHE A 16 4.99 -80.81 31.18
C PHE A 16 4.43 -81.52 32.42
N LEU A 17 4.40 -80.82 33.56
CA LEU A 17 3.88 -81.39 34.81
C LEU A 17 2.37 -81.64 34.75
N VAL A 18 1.61 -80.75 34.12
CA VAL A 18 0.18 -80.93 33.86
C VAL A 18 -0.06 -82.11 32.91
N ALA A 19 0.72 -82.23 31.83
CA ALA A 19 0.59 -83.34 30.89
C ALA A 19 0.85 -84.71 31.55
N LEU A 20 1.87 -84.79 32.43
CA LEU A 20 2.18 -85.99 33.18
C LEU A 20 1.04 -86.37 34.14
N LEU A 21 0.46 -85.38 34.83
CA LEU A 21 -0.67 -85.58 35.72
C LEU A 21 -1.90 -86.11 34.96
N ILE A 22 -2.21 -85.56 33.79
CA ILE A 22 -3.30 -86.05 32.93
C ILE A 22 -3.04 -87.50 32.52
N PHE A 23 -1.79 -87.84 32.14
CA PHE A 23 -1.43 -89.21 31.73
C PHE A 23 -1.64 -90.24 32.84
N VAL A 24 -1.24 -89.93 34.07
CA VAL A 24 -1.43 -90.81 35.23
C VAL A 24 -2.91 -90.99 35.56
N ILE A 25 -3.69 -89.91 35.53
CA ILE A 25 -5.14 -89.98 35.78
C ILE A 25 -5.83 -90.79 34.68
N ALA A 26 -5.52 -90.52 33.41
CA ALA A 26 -6.11 -91.21 32.27
C ALA A 26 -5.82 -92.72 32.32
N GLY A 27 -4.59 -93.12 32.63
CA GLY A 27 -4.22 -94.54 32.76
C GLY A 27 -4.99 -95.25 33.87
N ARG A 28 -5.22 -94.60 35.02
CA ARG A 28 -5.97 -95.19 36.14
C ARG A 28 -7.48 -95.24 35.91
N LEU A 29 -8.02 -94.30 35.14
CA LEU A 29 -9.46 -94.17 34.90
C LEU A 29 -9.93 -94.92 33.64
N ALA A 30 -9.01 -95.39 32.81
CA ALA A 30 -9.29 -96.16 31.60
C ALA A 30 -10.01 -97.49 31.87
N ASP A 31 -9.81 -98.10 33.05
CA ASP A 31 -10.45 -99.36 33.42
C ASP A 31 -11.96 -99.23 33.74
N ASN A 32 -12.49 -98.01 33.86
CA ASN A 32 -13.91 -97.76 34.12
C ASN A 32 -14.63 -97.24 32.87
N THR A 33 -15.43 -98.10 32.24
CA THR A 33 -16.13 -97.85 30.97
C THR A 33 -17.16 -96.71 31.05
N GLU A 34 -17.83 -96.50 32.18
CA GLU A 34 -18.80 -95.42 32.35
C GLU A 34 -18.10 -94.05 32.34
N VAL A 35 -16.99 -93.94 33.05
CA VAL A 35 -16.22 -92.68 33.13
C VAL A 35 -15.61 -92.33 31.77
N VAL A 36 -15.10 -93.32 31.05
CA VAL A 36 -14.58 -93.14 29.68
C VAL A 36 -15.67 -92.63 28.74
N ALA A 37 -16.90 -93.15 28.84
CA ALA A 37 -18.03 -92.70 28.02
C ALA A 37 -18.43 -91.24 28.31
N TYR A 38 -18.48 -90.85 29.58
CA TYR A 38 -18.73 -89.45 29.97
C TYR A 38 -17.63 -88.50 29.51
N VAL A 39 -16.36 -88.89 29.60
CA VAL A 39 -15.23 -88.09 29.11
C VAL A 39 -15.27 -87.97 27.58
N GLY A 40 -15.61 -89.05 26.87
CA GLY A 40 -15.79 -89.01 25.42
C GLY A 40 -16.91 -88.05 24.98
N PHE A 41 -18.05 -88.07 25.69
CA PHE A 41 -19.16 -87.14 25.44
C PHE A 41 -18.83 -85.69 25.81
N ALA A 42 -18.13 -85.46 26.93
CA ALA A 42 -17.64 -84.12 27.27
C ALA A 42 -16.64 -83.61 26.21
N GLY A 43 -15.79 -84.50 25.67
CA GLY A 43 -14.85 -84.19 24.60
C GLY A 43 -15.53 -83.73 23.30
N THR A 44 -16.66 -84.34 22.91
CA THR A 44 -17.39 -83.90 21.72
C THR A 44 -18.04 -82.52 21.92
N ILE A 45 -18.62 -82.24 23.09
CA ILE A 45 -19.17 -80.92 23.42
C ILE A 45 -18.07 -79.85 23.40
N VAL A 46 -16.92 -80.13 24.02
CA VAL A 46 -15.78 -79.21 24.03
C VAL A 46 -15.26 -78.96 22.61
N SER A 47 -15.20 -79.98 21.76
CA SER A 47 -14.81 -79.84 20.36
C SER A 47 -15.74 -78.92 19.58
N ILE A 48 -17.07 -79.08 19.75
CA ILE A 48 -18.08 -78.21 19.13
C ILE A 48 -17.92 -76.77 19.62
N LEU A 49 -17.75 -76.55 20.93
CA LEU A 49 -17.59 -75.21 21.49
C LEU A 49 -16.31 -74.52 20.98
N LEU A 50 -15.19 -75.24 20.89
CA LEU A 50 -13.95 -74.70 20.33
C LEU A 50 -14.10 -74.34 18.85
N ALA A 51 -14.81 -75.17 18.06
CA ALA A 51 -15.11 -74.85 16.66
C ALA A 51 -15.95 -73.57 16.54
N VAL A 52 -16.97 -73.39 17.40
CA VAL A 52 -17.79 -72.16 17.43
C VAL A 52 -16.95 -70.94 17.80
N ILE A 53 -16.09 -71.03 18.82
CA ILE A 53 -15.19 -69.94 19.21
C ILE A 53 -14.25 -69.58 18.05
N ALA A 54 -13.71 -70.57 17.33
CA ALA A 54 -12.85 -70.33 16.17
C ALA A 54 -13.60 -69.62 15.03
N ILE A 55 -14.87 -69.99 14.80
CA ILE A 55 -15.75 -69.30 13.83
C ILE A 55 -15.99 -67.85 14.26
N ILE A 56 -16.37 -67.61 15.53
CA ILE A 56 -16.59 -66.26 16.06
C ILE A 56 -15.34 -65.41 15.92
N TYR A 57 -14.17 -65.94 16.27
CA TYR A 57 -12.92 -65.23 16.15
C TYR A 57 -12.60 -64.90 14.69
N SER A 58 -12.84 -65.84 13.76
CA SER A 58 -12.67 -65.60 12.32
C SER A 58 -13.61 -64.50 11.82
N PHE A 59 -14.87 -64.46 12.28
CA PHE A 59 -15.82 -63.39 11.96
C PHE A 59 -15.38 -62.03 12.55
N TYR A 60 -14.98 -61.99 13.82
CA TYR A 60 -14.51 -60.77 14.47
C TYR A 60 -13.25 -60.22 13.80
N GLN A 61 -12.32 -61.12 13.47
CA GLN A 61 -11.11 -60.79 12.74
C GLN A 61 -11.45 -60.30 11.33
N SER A 62 -12.36 -60.94 10.60
CA SER A 62 -12.80 -60.48 9.28
C SER A 62 -13.48 -59.11 9.34
N SER A 63 -14.35 -58.87 10.33
CA SER A 63 -15.01 -57.57 10.50
C SER A 63 -14.02 -56.47 10.89
N THR A 64 -13.01 -56.80 11.70
CA THR A 64 -11.92 -55.88 12.04
C THR A 64 -11.05 -55.59 10.81
N TYR A 65 -10.79 -56.59 9.95
CA TYR A 65 -10.07 -56.42 8.69
C TYR A 65 -10.85 -55.58 7.67
N GLU A 66 -12.18 -55.73 7.56
CA GLU A 66 -13.00 -54.87 6.72
C GLU A 66 -12.94 -53.41 7.17
N ASN A 67 -13.01 -53.17 8.49
CA ASN A 67 -12.87 -51.83 9.05
C ASN A 67 -11.45 -51.25 8.90
N ALA A 68 -10.42 -52.10 8.95
CA ALA A 68 -9.05 -51.68 8.69
C ALA A 68 -8.84 -51.35 7.21
N ASN A 69 -9.35 -52.18 6.30
CA ASN A 69 -9.28 -51.95 4.86
C ASN A 69 -10.07 -50.71 4.44
N SER A 70 -11.26 -50.45 5.01
CA SER A 70 -12.01 -49.23 4.72
C SER A 70 -11.31 -47.97 5.22
N LYS A 71 -10.60 -48.03 6.36
CA LYS A 71 -9.76 -46.94 6.84
C LYS A 71 -8.51 -46.74 5.99
N LEU A 72 -7.91 -47.81 5.48
CA LEU A 72 -6.78 -47.76 4.56
C LEU A 72 -7.20 -47.16 3.21
N ASP A 73 -8.34 -47.58 2.66
CA ASP A 73 -8.88 -47.07 1.41
C ASP A 73 -9.25 -45.58 1.53
N ASN A 74 -9.89 -45.18 2.64
CA ASN A 74 -10.13 -43.77 2.93
C ASN A 74 -8.83 -42.96 3.08
N SER A 75 -7.77 -43.54 3.63
CA SER A 75 -6.46 -42.88 3.76
C SER A 75 -5.76 -42.77 2.41
N ALA A 76 -5.84 -43.81 1.58
CA ALA A 76 -5.33 -43.82 0.20
C ALA A 76 -6.07 -42.79 -0.66
N ASN A 77 -7.40 -42.69 -0.54
CA ASN A 77 -8.21 -41.66 -1.20
C ASN A 77 -7.84 -40.25 -0.74
N LYS A 78 -7.60 -40.03 0.56
CA LYS A 78 -7.10 -38.74 1.07
C LYS A 78 -5.69 -38.41 0.59
N ILE A 79 -4.81 -39.40 0.50
CA ILE A 79 -3.47 -39.25 -0.07
C ILE A 79 -3.58 -38.91 -1.55
N GLN A 80 -4.43 -39.60 -2.31
CA GLN A 80 -4.66 -39.33 -3.72
C GLN A 80 -5.25 -37.92 -3.92
N GLU A 81 -6.21 -37.50 -3.10
CA GLU A 81 -6.74 -36.13 -3.12
C GLU A 81 -5.66 -35.09 -2.78
N ALA A 82 -4.81 -35.37 -1.79
CA ALA A 82 -3.67 -34.52 -1.45
C ALA A 82 -2.62 -34.48 -2.58
N THR A 83 -2.36 -35.60 -3.24
CA THR A 83 -1.46 -35.71 -4.40
C THR A 83 -2.06 -35.06 -5.64
N THR A 84 -3.38 -35.07 -5.84
CA THR A 84 -4.07 -34.32 -6.91
C THR A 84 -4.03 -32.83 -6.63
N LYS A 85 -4.25 -32.38 -5.38
CA LYS A 85 -4.00 -30.99 -4.96
C LYS A 85 -2.54 -30.59 -5.13
N LEU A 86 -1.61 -31.54 -4.97
CA LEU A 86 -0.19 -31.35 -5.27
C LEU A 86 0.11 -31.44 -6.78
N SER A 87 -0.71 -32.13 -7.59
CA SER A 87 -0.59 -32.16 -9.05
C SER A 87 -0.98 -30.82 -9.68
N ASN A 88 -1.76 -30.00 -8.96
CA ASN A 88 -1.95 -28.58 -9.28
C ASN A 88 -0.65 -27.77 -9.10
N VAL A 89 0.49 -28.39 -8.79
CA VAL A 89 1.83 -27.79 -8.91
C VAL A 89 2.11 -27.29 -10.33
N SER A 90 1.44 -27.81 -11.37
CA SER A 90 1.45 -27.21 -12.72
C SER A 90 0.88 -25.77 -12.72
N GLU A 91 -0.19 -25.53 -11.98
CA GLU A 91 -0.74 -24.18 -11.76
C GLU A 91 0.16 -23.36 -10.83
N ILE A 92 0.86 -24.00 -9.89
CA ILE A 92 1.88 -23.32 -9.07
C ILE A 92 3.06 -22.87 -9.95
N GLU A 93 3.47 -23.63 -10.97
CA GLU A 93 4.48 -23.15 -11.91
C GLU A 93 3.97 -21.98 -12.75
N SER A 94 2.71 -21.97 -13.20
CA SER A 94 2.15 -20.82 -13.92
C SER A 94 2.02 -19.61 -13.03
N MET A 95 1.52 -19.78 -11.80
CA MET A 95 1.45 -18.73 -10.77
C MET A 95 2.85 -18.24 -10.38
N MET A 96 3.86 -19.11 -10.30
CA MET A 96 5.25 -18.73 -10.03
C MET A 96 5.87 -17.98 -11.21
N ARG A 97 5.50 -18.32 -12.46
CA ARG A 97 5.91 -17.59 -13.67
C ARG A 97 5.25 -16.21 -13.72
N GLU A 98 3.98 -16.08 -13.36
CA GLU A 98 3.27 -14.81 -13.24
C GLU A 98 3.81 -13.96 -12.10
N PHE A 99 4.00 -14.55 -10.92
CA PHE A 99 4.64 -13.91 -9.78
C PHE A 99 6.06 -13.43 -10.12
N LYS A 100 6.85 -14.22 -10.86
CA LYS A 100 8.17 -13.80 -11.34
C LYS A 100 8.07 -12.59 -12.30
N LYS A 101 7.06 -12.55 -13.18
CA LYS A 101 6.81 -11.38 -14.05
C LYS A 101 6.39 -10.16 -13.25
N GLU A 102 5.51 -10.31 -12.27
CA GLU A 102 5.10 -9.24 -11.36
C GLU A 102 6.27 -8.71 -10.52
N VAL A 103 7.14 -9.59 -10.01
CA VAL A 103 8.35 -9.20 -9.28
C VAL A 103 9.34 -8.45 -10.18
N ILE A 104 9.47 -8.84 -11.46
CA ILE A 104 10.29 -8.12 -12.44
C ILE A 104 9.69 -6.73 -12.74
N SER A 105 8.36 -6.66 -12.92
CA SER A 105 7.65 -5.39 -13.10
C SER A 105 7.81 -4.48 -11.87
N LEU A 106 7.67 -5.03 -10.66
CA LEU A 106 7.84 -4.33 -9.41
C LEU A 106 9.26 -3.80 -9.25
N LYS A 107 10.27 -4.56 -9.68
CA LYS A 107 11.67 -4.11 -9.70
C LYS A 107 11.87 -2.92 -10.66
N GLY A 108 11.26 -2.96 -11.84
CA GLY A 108 11.25 -1.83 -12.78
C GLY A 108 10.59 -0.59 -12.16
N SER A 109 9.41 -0.75 -11.56
CA SER A 109 8.72 0.33 -10.85
C SER A 109 9.50 0.83 -9.63
N MET A 110 10.28 -0.01 -8.95
CA MET A 110 11.19 0.41 -7.87
C MET A 110 12.42 1.17 -8.38
N GLU A 111 12.94 0.84 -9.57
CA GLU A 111 14.00 1.63 -10.22
C GLU A 111 13.48 3.00 -10.67
N ASP A 112 12.25 3.06 -11.19
CA ASP A 112 11.54 4.31 -11.51
C ASP A 112 11.22 5.11 -10.23
N LEU A 113 10.82 4.44 -9.15
CA LEU A 113 10.63 5.06 -7.84
C LEU A 113 11.96 5.58 -7.28
N LYS A 114 13.06 4.82 -7.39
CA LYS A 114 14.40 5.24 -6.94
C LYS A 114 14.89 6.45 -7.72
N SER A 115 14.63 6.50 -9.03
CA SER A 115 14.95 7.69 -9.84
C SER A 115 14.07 8.88 -9.47
N SER A 116 12.78 8.66 -9.19
CA SER A 116 11.86 9.71 -8.72
C SER A 116 12.22 10.21 -7.32
N VAL A 117 12.62 9.32 -6.40
CA VAL A 117 13.12 9.64 -5.06
C VAL A 117 14.44 10.38 -5.15
N GLY A 118 15.35 10.00 -6.05
CA GLY A 118 16.56 10.76 -6.33
C GLY A 118 16.25 12.18 -6.82
N ARG A 119 15.26 12.33 -7.71
CA ARG A 119 14.79 13.65 -8.17
C ARG A 119 14.10 14.46 -7.08
N VAL A 120 13.43 13.81 -6.13
CA VAL A 120 12.85 14.47 -4.95
C VAL A 120 13.95 14.89 -3.98
N ASP A 121 15.00 14.09 -3.78
CA ASP A 121 16.15 14.45 -2.95
C ASP A 121 16.95 15.62 -3.56
N ASP A 122 17.13 15.61 -4.88
CA ASP A 122 17.68 16.73 -5.64
C ASP A 122 16.75 17.96 -5.57
N GLY A 123 15.44 17.76 -5.63
CA GLY A 123 14.42 18.81 -5.47
C GLY A 123 14.41 19.42 -4.06
N VAL A 124 14.56 18.60 -3.02
CA VAL A 124 14.61 19.02 -1.62
C VAL A 124 15.94 19.67 -1.30
N SER A 125 17.05 19.16 -1.82
CA SER A 125 18.37 19.77 -1.70
C SER A 125 18.43 21.11 -2.44
N SER A 126 17.91 21.18 -3.67
CA SER A 126 17.82 22.44 -4.41
C SER A 126 16.85 23.43 -3.77
N MET A 127 15.76 22.96 -3.14
CA MET A 127 14.85 23.80 -2.37
C MET A 127 15.49 24.32 -1.08
N LYS A 128 16.21 23.46 -0.33
CA LYS A 128 16.99 23.87 0.86
C LYS A 128 18.06 24.89 0.48
N VAL A 129 18.82 24.63 -0.57
CA VAL A 129 19.87 25.54 -1.05
C VAL A 129 19.27 26.81 -1.68
N SER A 130 18.05 26.78 -2.20
CA SER A 130 17.32 27.98 -2.66
C SER A 130 16.72 28.76 -1.48
N PHE A 131 16.33 28.10 -0.41
CA PHE A 131 15.86 28.71 0.83
C PHE A 131 17.02 29.37 1.60
N GLU A 132 18.16 28.67 1.70
CA GLU A 132 19.41 29.17 2.28
C GLU A 132 20.05 30.30 1.45
N ARG A 133 19.89 30.30 0.12
CA ARG A 133 20.31 31.42 -0.74
C ARG A 133 19.29 32.56 -0.81
N GLY A 134 18.00 32.27 -0.64
CA GLY A 134 16.89 33.23 -0.74
C GLY A 134 16.73 34.11 0.50
N PHE A 135 17.17 33.65 1.67
CA PHE A 135 17.12 34.42 2.91
C PHE A 135 18.52 34.62 3.50
N GLN A 136 19.21 35.69 3.11
CA GLN A 136 20.32 36.19 3.92
C GLN A 136 19.76 37.14 4.98
N PHE A 137 19.61 36.63 6.20
CA PHE A 137 19.36 37.45 7.37
C PHE A 137 20.66 38.16 7.74
N THR A 138 20.76 39.45 7.42
CA THR A 138 21.73 40.34 8.08
C THR A 138 21.01 40.98 9.26
N PRO A 139 21.36 40.64 10.52
CA PRO A 139 20.82 41.36 11.66
C PRO A 139 21.53 42.71 11.71
N ASN A 140 20.96 43.73 11.07
CA ASN A 140 21.33 45.10 11.38
C ASN A 140 20.45 45.55 12.55
N THR A 141 21.09 45.68 13.70
CA THR A 141 20.57 46.38 14.86
C THR A 141 20.04 47.76 14.46
N GLU A 142 18.80 48.02 14.86
CA GLU A 142 18.18 49.34 15.12
C GLU A 142 17.35 50.10 14.08
N ASN A 143 17.06 49.64 12.85
CA ASN A 143 16.03 50.33 12.02
C ASN A 143 15.25 49.35 11.14
N GLU A 144 13.97 49.68 10.88
CA GLU A 144 12.94 48.90 10.18
C GLU A 144 13.46 47.78 9.25
N PHE A 145 12.97 46.55 9.47
CA PHE A 145 13.30 45.35 8.71
C PHE A 145 13.14 45.57 7.18
N GLN A 146 14.21 45.88 6.46
CA GLN A 146 14.23 46.02 5.00
C GLN A 146 14.55 44.65 4.39
N MET A 147 13.57 44.02 3.74
CA MET A 147 13.80 42.77 3.00
C MET A 147 14.42 43.11 1.63
N THR A 148 15.67 42.69 1.43
CA THR A 148 16.35 42.79 0.14
C THR A 148 16.25 41.45 -0.59
N TYR A 149 15.73 41.47 -1.82
CA TYR A 149 15.55 40.28 -2.65
C TYR A 149 16.62 40.20 -3.74
N GLN A 150 17.16 39.00 -3.96
CA GLN A 150 18.00 38.75 -5.14
C GLN A 150 17.13 38.72 -6.40
N LYS A 151 17.63 39.31 -7.50
CA LYS A 151 16.92 39.37 -8.79
C LYS A 151 16.54 37.98 -9.31
N ASP A 152 17.45 37.01 -9.28
CA ASP A 152 17.21 35.61 -9.72
C ASP A 152 16.05 34.93 -8.96
N TYR A 153 15.89 35.23 -7.66
CA TYR A 153 14.77 34.71 -6.89
C TYR A 153 13.44 35.30 -7.39
N LEU A 154 13.38 36.62 -7.60
CA LEU A 154 12.17 37.27 -8.09
C LEU A 154 11.86 36.87 -9.53
N GLU A 155 12.87 36.67 -10.38
CA GLU A 155 12.70 36.13 -11.74
C GLU A 155 12.05 34.75 -11.72
N LYS A 156 12.53 33.84 -10.85
CA LYS A 156 11.92 32.52 -10.67
C LYS A 156 10.51 32.61 -10.07
N PHE A 157 10.30 33.51 -9.11
CA PHE A 157 9.00 33.71 -8.49
C PHE A 157 7.95 34.19 -9.51
N VAL A 158 8.28 35.23 -10.29
CA VAL A 158 7.37 35.77 -11.31
C VAL A 158 7.23 34.79 -12.47
N GLY A 159 8.31 34.17 -12.94
CA GLY A 159 8.31 33.22 -14.06
C GLY A 159 7.55 31.91 -13.76
N ASN A 160 7.53 31.46 -12.50
CA ASN A 160 6.75 30.30 -12.07
C ASN A 160 5.35 30.66 -11.57
N SER A 161 4.97 31.93 -11.60
CA SER A 161 3.65 32.36 -11.13
C SER A 161 2.55 31.90 -12.11
N SER A 162 1.36 31.65 -11.57
CA SER A 162 0.21 31.32 -12.42
C SER A 162 -0.15 32.50 -13.33
N LYS A 163 -0.84 32.25 -14.45
CA LYS A 163 -1.26 33.30 -15.40
C LYS A 163 -2.05 34.42 -14.72
N ILE A 164 -2.96 34.09 -13.81
CA ILE A 164 -3.73 35.08 -13.04
C ILE A 164 -2.83 35.84 -12.06
N SER A 165 -1.88 35.17 -11.40
CA SER A 165 -0.92 35.82 -10.51
C SER A 165 -0.02 36.80 -11.26
N LEU A 166 0.50 36.39 -12.43
CA LEU A 166 1.29 37.24 -13.30
C LEU A 166 0.47 38.46 -13.77
N PHE A 167 -0.80 38.25 -14.15
CA PHE A 167 -1.70 39.34 -14.50
C PHE A 167 -1.88 40.35 -13.36
N PHE A 168 -2.13 39.89 -12.12
CA PHE A 168 -2.26 40.81 -10.97
C PHE A 168 -0.95 41.54 -10.66
N LEU A 169 0.22 40.90 -10.84
CA LEU A 169 1.52 41.55 -10.68
C LEU A 169 1.74 42.64 -11.74
N LEU A 170 1.41 42.36 -13.00
CA LEU A 170 1.46 43.34 -14.09
C LEU A 170 0.52 44.52 -13.82
N LEU A 171 -0.71 44.22 -13.38
CA LEU A 171 -1.72 45.21 -13.03
C LEU A 171 -1.24 46.10 -11.89
N ALA A 172 -0.75 45.50 -10.79
CA ALA A 172 -0.25 46.20 -9.62
C ALA A 172 0.91 47.13 -9.98
N ARG A 173 1.86 46.65 -10.78
CA ARG A 173 3.00 47.45 -11.25
C ARG A 173 2.53 48.64 -12.08
N ASN A 174 1.72 48.43 -13.11
CA ASN A 174 1.33 49.48 -14.04
C ASN A 174 0.53 50.59 -13.33
N TYR A 175 -0.42 50.21 -12.47
CA TYR A 175 -1.19 51.17 -11.68
C TYR A 175 -0.37 51.85 -10.57
N SER A 176 0.62 51.16 -9.99
CA SER A 176 1.57 51.76 -9.06
C SER A 176 2.43 52.81 -9.75
N ASN A 177 2.95 52.53 -10.95
CA ASN A 177 3.80 53.45 -11.71
C ASN A 177 3.04 54.72 -12.12
N ALA A 178 1.74 54.60 -12.37
CA ALA A 178 0.88 55.74 -12.68
C ALA A 178 0.25 56.41 -11.46
N ASN A 179 0.48 55.86 -10.26
CA ASN A 179 -0.12 56.34 -9.02
C ASN A 179 -1.66 56.47 -9.10
N LYS A 180 -2.31 55.50 -9.75
CA LYS A 180 -3.77 55.47 -9.94
C LYS A 180 -4.41 54.33 -9.15
N PRO A 181 -5.62 54.53 -8.60
CA PRO A 181 -6.36 53.44 -8.00
C PRO A 181 -6.84 52.46 -9.07
N VAL A 182 -6.84 51.17 -8.74
CA VAL A 182 -7.29 50.07 -9.61
C VAL A 182 -8.56 49.42 -9.06
N ASN A 183 -9.54 49.17 -9.93
CA ASN A 183 -10.73 48.39 -9.60
C ASN A 183 -10.47 46.90 -9.87
N LEU A 184 -10.24 46.13 -8.80
CA LEU A 184 -9.90 44.71 -8.94
C LEU A 184 -11.04 43.86 -9.51
N ILE A 185 -12.30 44.25 -9.27
CA ILE A 185 -13.48 43.51 -9.76
C ILE A 185 -13.58 43.65 -11.28
N GLU A 186 -13.44 44.87 -11.79
CA GLU A 186 -13.47 45.17 -13.23
C GLU A 186 -12.35 44.40 -13.96
N TRP A 187 -11.13 44.48 -13.45
CA TRP A 187 -9.98 43.80 -14.07
C TRP A 187 -10.03 42.29 -13.99
N THR A 188 -10.60 41.72 -12.92
CA THR A 188 -10.83 40.27 -12.83
C THR A 188 -11.89 39.82 -13.84
N THR A 189 -12.92 40.64 -14.06
CA THR A 189 -13.96 40.36 -15.07
C THR A 189 -13.35 40.33 -16.46
N LYS A 190 -12.58 41.37 -16.82
CA LYS A 190 -11.82 41.42 -18.08
C LYS A 190 -10.88 40.22 -18.23
N TYR A 191 -10.17 39.82 -17.17
CA TYR A 191 -9.32 38.63 -17.23
C TYR A 191 -10.09 37.38 -17.63
N CYS A 192 -11.26 37.15 -17.02
CA CYS A 192 -12.09 35.99 -17.33
C CYS A 192 -12.61 36.03 -18.77
N GLU A 193 -13.00 37.21 -19.27
CA GLU A 193 -13.47 37.38 -20.65
C GLU A 193 -12.34 37.11 -21.67
N PHE A 194 -11.20 37.77 -21.51
CA PHE A 194 -10.10 37.73 -22.49
C PHE A 194 -9.29 36.42 -22.45
N VAL A 195 -9.05 35.85 -21.27
CA VAL A 195 -8.13 34.71 -21.10
C VAL A 195 -8.89 33.39 -21.00
N LEU A 196 -10.07 33.38 -20.36
CA LEU A 196 -10.87 32.16 -20.23
C LEU A 196 -11.94 32.04 -21.34
N GLY A 197 -12.09 33.06 -22.20
CA GLY A 197 -13.05 33.04 -23.30
C GLY A 197 -14.51 32.91 -22.83
N THR A 198 -14.80 33.36 -21.61
CA THR A 198 -16.14 33.26 -21.03
C THR A 198 -16.91 34.54 -21.31
N ASP A 199 -17.85 34.49 -22.25
CA ASP A 199 -18.80 35.58 -22.50
C ASP A 199 -19.72 35.72 -21.27
N SER A 200 -19.50 36.77 -20.47
CA SER A 200 -20.20 37.03 -19.20
C SER A 200 -19.90 36.00 -18.09
N PRO A 201 -18.71 36.05 -17.47
CA PRO A 201 -18.35 35.14 -16.38
C PRO A 201 -19.32 35.29 -15.20
N ASP A 202 -19.74 34.16 -14.64
CA ASP A 202 -20.65 34.16 -13.51
C ASP A 202 -19.97 34.74 -12.25
N LYS A 203 -20.79 35.22 -11.33
CA LYS A 203 -20.31 35.89 -10.11
C LYS A 203 -19.40 34.98 -9.25
N SER A 204 -19.63 33.66 -9.25
CA SER A 204 -18.80 32.72 -8.48
C SER A 204 -17.40 32.62 -9.09
N THR A 205 -17.30 32.50 -10.41
CA THR A 205 -16.02 32.48 -11.13
C THR A 205 -15.21 33.74 -10.87
N ILE A 206 -15.82 34.93 -11.05
CA ILE A 206 -15.15 36.21 -10.76
C ILE A 206 -14.64 36.23 -9.31
N THR A 207 -15.47 35.79 -8.36
CA THR A 207 -15.12 35.77 -6.93
C THR A 207 -13.92 34.86 -6.65
N GLN A 208 -13.84 33.68 -7.27
CA GLN A 208 -12.73 32.74 -7.09
C GLN A 208 -11.39 33.31 -7.60
N TYR A 209 -11.38 33.89 -8.80
CA TYR A 209 -10.17 34.51 -9.34
C TYR A 209 -9.77 35.77 -8.55
N MET A 210 -10.75 36.52 -8.07
CA MET A 210 -10.53 37.68 -7.22
C MET A 210 -9.86 37.27 -5.89
N PHE A 211 -10.35 36.22 -5.23
CA PHE A 211 -9.71 35.69 -4.01
C PHE A 211 -8.27 35.19 -4.27
N THR A 212 -8.03 34.60 -5.44
CA THR A 212 -6.68 34.16 -5.85
C THR A 212 -5.75 35.37 -6.02
N GLY A 213 -6.23 36.44 -6.65
CA GLY A 213 -5.53 37.72 -6.75
C GLY A 213 -5.25 38.35 -5.39
N PHE A 214 -6.27 38.44 -4.53
CA PHE A 214 -6.12 38.96 -3.17
C PHE A 214 -5.09 38.16 -2.36
N GLY A 215 -5.11 36.83 -2.45
CA GLY A 215 -4.14 35.96 -1.80
C GLY A 215 -2.71 36.25 -2.27
N MET A 216 -2.49 36.33 -3.57
CA MET A 216 -1.18 36.67 -4.15
C MET A 216 -0.69 38.04 -3.69
N MET A 217 -1.56 39.04 -3.76
CA MET A 217 -1.23 40.41 -3.36
C MET A 217 -0.93 40.52 -1.86
N ALA A 218 -1.63 39.75 -1.01
CA ALA A 218 -1.37 39.66 0.41
C ALA A 218 0.02 39.05 0.69
N VAL A 219 0.41 37.99 -0.03
CA VAL A 219 1.75 37.41 0.07
C VAL A 219 2.82 38.43 -0.32
N CYS A 220 2.66 39.11 -1.46
CA CYS A 220 3.60 40.15 -1.87
C CYS A 220 3.70 41.30 -0.86
N THR A 221 2.59 41.66 -0.20
CA THR A 221 2.58 42.68 0.86
C THR A 221 3.33 42.21 2.11
N GLN A 222 3.14 40.95 2.53
CA GLN A 222 3.90 40.37 3.64
C GLN A 222 5.40 40.28 3.33
N MET A 223 5.74 40.02 2.07
CA MET A 223 7.09 40.07 1.54
C MET A 223 7.61 41.51 1.33
N LYS A 224 6.86 42.56 1.72
CA LYS A 224 7.25 43.95 1.52
C LYS A 224 7.65 44.28 0.07
N LEU A 225 7.09 43.55 -0.91
CA LEU A 225 7.33 43.78 -2.33
C LEU A 225 6.54 44.98 -2.86
N PHE A 226 5.38 45.24 -2.25
CA PHE A 226 4.63 46.48 -2.36
C PHE A 226 3.66 46.55 -1.18
N SER A 227 2.98 47.67 -1.03
CA SER A 227 1.88 47.86 -0.10
C SER A 227 0.64 48.30 -0.86
N TRP A 228 -0.53 48.19 -0.26
CA TRP A 228 -1.75 48.68 -0.86
C TRP A 228 -2.66 49.38 0.15
N GLU A 229 -3.47 50.29 -0.35
CA GLU A 229 -4.47 51.01 0.43
C GLU A 229 -5.84 50.85 -0.21
N ASN A 230 -6.83 50.42 0.58
CA ASN A 230 -8.21 50.42 0.14
C ASN A 230 -8.71 51.86 0.00
N LYS A 231 -9.14 52.21 -1.21
CA LYS A 231 -9.86 53.44 -1.51
C LYS A 231 -11.37 53.16 -1.53
N LYS A 232 -12.18 54.22 -1.55
CA LYS A 232 -13.65 54.09 -1.63
C LYS A 232 -14.06 53.31 -2.88
N ASN A 233 -15.17 52.58 -2.79
CA ASN A 233 -15.82 51.83 -3.88
C ASN A 233 -15.04 50.61 -4.42
N GLY A 234 -14.26 49.93 -3.57
CA GLY A 234 -13.55 48.70 -3.98
C GLY A 234 -12.32 48.93 -4.84
N ASN A 235 -11.89 50.19 -4.96
CA ASN A 235 -10.64 50.57 -5.60
C ASN A 235 -9.47 50.38 -4.65
N VAL A 236 -8.32 49.97 -5.18
CA VAL A 236 -7.09 49.74 -4.41
C VAL A 236 -5.98 50.59 -4.99
N LEU A 237 -5.22 51.29 -4.14
CA LEU A 237 -4.02 52.01 -4.56
C LEU A 237 -2.79 51.21 -4.16
N VAL A 238 -1.91 50.90 -5.11
CA VAL A 238 -0.64 50.19 -4.85
C VAL A 238 0.47 51.22 -4.61
N LEU A 239 1.25 51.02 -3.54
CA LEU A 239 2.26 51.95 -3.02
C LEU A 239 3.56 51.21 -2.69
N ASN A 240 4.68 51.93 -2.65
CA ASN A 240 5.99 51.41 -2.21
C ASN A 240 6.45 50.17 -2.99
N PHE A 241 6.28 50.16 -4.31
CA PHE A 241 6.64 49.03 -5.16
C PHE A 241 8.16 48.82 -5.19
N ASN A 242 8.59 47.59 -4.92
CA ASN A 242 10.01 47.21 -4.85
C ASN A 242 10.69 47.38 -6.22
N ALA A 243 11.84 48.06 -6.24
CA ALA A 243 12.56 48.38 -7.46
C ALA A 243 13.02 47.14 -8.25
N THR A 244 13.51 46.11 -7.56
CA THR A 244 13.96 44.85 -8.18
C THR A 244 12.78 44.10 -8.77
N LEU A 245 11.65 44.03 -8.06
CA LEU A 245 10.44 43.42 -8.61
C LEU A 245 9.91 44.20 -9.82
N ASN A 246 9.95 45.53 -9.79
CA ASN A 246 9.54 46.37 -10.92
C ASN A 246 10.36 46.07 -12.18
N GLU A 247 11.68 45.88 -12.04
CA GLU A 247 12.56 45.49 -13.15
C GLU A 247 12.22 44.08 -13.68
N VAL A 248 12.01 43.11 -12.79
CA VAL A 248 11.67 41.73 -13.19
C VAL A 248 10.33 41.68 -13.94
N ILE A 249 9.30 42.37 -13.43
CA ILE A 249 8.00 42.42 -14.09
C ILE A 249 8.08 43.20 -15.41
N GLN A 250 8.89 44.27 -15.50
CA GLN A 250 9.12 44.97 -16.76
C GLN A 250 9.68 44.01 -17.83
N ASN A 251 10.65 43.17 -17.49
CA ASN A 251 11.21 42.19 -18.44
C ASN A 251 10.14 41.20 -18.92
N GLN A 252 9.26 40.74 -18.03
CA GLN A 252 8.14 39.86 -18.40
C GLN A 252 7.11 40.59 -19.28
N GLU A 253 6.83 41.84 -18.96
CA GLU A 253 5.94 42.70 -19.75
C GLU A 253 6.48 42.91 -21.18
N ASP A 254 7.79 43.09 -21.34
CA ASP A 254 8.45 43.22 -22.64
C ASP A 254 8.36 41.94 -23.46
N ILE A 255 8.56 40.77 -22.83
CA ILE A 255 8.38 39.46 -23.48
C ILE A 255 6.95 39.29 -23.97
N ILE A 256 5.95 39.62 -23.14
CA ILE A 256 4.53 39.56 -23.51
C ILE A 256 4.22 40.52 -24.66
N THR A 257 4.78 41.73 -24.63
CA THR A 257 4.54 42.75 -25.66
C THR A 257 5.15 42.37 -27.01
N GLN A 258 6.25 41.62 -27.01
CA GLN A 258 6.89 41.11 -28.23
C GLN A 258 6.15 39.92 -28.87
N ASN A 259 5.29 39.24 -28.12
CA ASN A 259 4.50 38.11 -28.59
C ASN A 259 3.00 38.46 -28.62
N ASN A 260 2.51 38.92 -29.78
CA ASN A 260 1.11 39.30 -29.99
C ASN A 260 0.11 38.15 -29.85
N GLU A 261 0.57 36.89 -29.90
CA GLU A 261 -0.25 35.70 -29.64
C GLU A 261 -0.31 35.32 -28.15
N HIS A 262 0.44 36.02 -27.30
CA HIS A 262 0.43 35.74 -25.87
C HIS A 262 -0.94 36.07 -25.27
N GLU A 263 -1.49 35.16 -24.46
CA GLU A 263 -2.86 35.26 -23.91
C GLU A 263 -3.11 36.55 -23.10
N LEU A 264 -2.07 37.07 -22.43
CA LEU A 264 -2.14 38.33 -21.68
C LEU A 264 -1.89 39.59 -22.51
N TYR A 265 -1.50 39.47 -23.79
CA TYR A 265 -1.14 40.62 -24.64
C TYR A 265 -2.28 41.63 -24.77
N ALA A 266 -3.50 41.16 -25.04
CA ALA A 266 -4.69 42.00 -25.17
C ALA A 266 -4.99 42.75 -23.87
N LEU A 267 -4.95 42.05 -22.73
CA LEU A 267 -5.16 42.66 -21.41
C LEU A 267 -4.11 43.70 -21.07
N LEU A 268 -2.83 43.41 -21.35
CA LEU A 268 -1.75 44.35 -21.09
C LEU A 268 -1.92 45.65 -21.90
N LYS A 269 -2.36 45.53 -23.15
CA LYS A 269 -2.68 46.70 -23.99
C LYS A 269 -3.82 47.53 -23.41
N GLU A 270 -4.88 46.89 -22.90
CA GLU A 270 -5.99 47.55 -22.21
C GLU A 270 -5.54 48.22 -20.90
N ILE A 271 -4.64 47.59 -20.13
CA ILE A 271 -4.09 48.20 -18.91
C ILE A 271 -3.39 49.51 -19.28
N LYS A 272 -2.54 49.49 -20.31
CA LYS A 272 -1.80 50.67 -20.78
C LYS A 272 -2.69 51.78 -21.34
N SER A 273 -3.85 51.46 -21.91
CA SER A 273 -4.79 52.47 -22.42
C SER A 273 -5.66 53.10 -21.33
N SER A 274 -5.87 52.39 -20.22
CA SER A 274 -6.71 52.81 -19.09
C SER A 274 -6.01 53.72 -18.07
N ILE A 275 -4.70 53.87 -18.21
CA ILE A 275 -3.80 54.57 -17.30
C ILE A 275 -3.27 55.84 -17.98
#